data_AF-A0A9Q2FP32-F1
#
_entry.id   AF-A0A9Q2FP32-F1
#
_cell.length_a   1.000
_cell.length_b   1.000
_cell.length_c   1.000
_cell.angle_alpha   90.00
_cell.angle_beta   90.00
_cell.angle_gamma   90.00
#
_symmetry.space_group_name_H-M   'P 1'
#
loop_
_entity.id
_entity.type
_entity.pdbx_description
1 polymer ?
#
loop_
_entity_poly.entity_id
_entity_poly.type
_entity_poly.pdbx_seq_one_letter_code
_entity_poly.pdbx_strand_id
1 'polypeptide(L)'
;MGSTVPSVNSAVNLRDYTSREILKDFHSSLMLIKEQSHQLSCSFAITATDIQKIFQCFEAARRLSTQVATLSFENPESENLKREYLNCLAILEAGLCFEEEPGSLPD
;
A
#
# COMPACT_ATOMS: atom_id res chain seq x y z
N MET A 1 -50.63 7.31 10.57
CA MET A 1 -50.03 6.65 9.38
C MET A 1 -48.55 6.97 9.39
N GLY A 2 -47.71 5.93 9.39
CA GLY A 2 -46.31 6.00 9.79
C GLY A 2 -45.44 6.86 8.88
N SER A 3 -44.64 7.72 9.50
CA SER A 3 -43.49 8.37 8.89
C SER A 3 -42.35 7.36 8.87
N THR A 4 -42.03 6.83 7.69
CA THR A 4 -40.81 6.04 7.47
C THR A 4 -39.68 6.97 7.09
N VAL A 5 -38.75 7.12 8.03
CA VAL A 5 -37.47 7.82 7.87
C VAL A 5 -36.63 7.15 6.77
N PRO A 6 -36.02 7.89 5.83
CA PRO A 6 -34.98 7.33 4.97
C PRO A 6 -33.61 7.64 5.60
N SER A 7 -32.95 6.69 6.25
CA SER A 7 -31.50 6.83 6.57
C SER A 7 -30.90 5.57 7.16
N VAL A 8 -30.47 4.65 6.29
CA VAL A 8 -29.44 3.65 6.62
C VAL A 8 -28.47 3.47 5.43
N ASN A 9 -28.94 3.63 4.19
CA ASN A 9 -28.11 3.41 3.00
C ASN A 9 -27.00 4.46 2.75
N SER A 10 -27.06 5.64 3.37
CA SER A 10 -26.10 6.72 3.08
C SER A 10 -24.74 6.52 3.77
N ALA A 11 -24.73 6.00 4.99
CA ALA A 11 -23.48 5.79 5.74
C ALA A 11 -22.66 4.61 5.19
N VAL A 12 -23.33 3.57 4.72
CA VAL A 12 -22.69 2.40 4.09
C VAL A 12 -22.02 2.80 2.77
N ASN A 13 -22.71 3.59 1.93
CA ASN A 13 -22.15 4.08 0.66
C ASN A 13 -20.96 5.02 0.88
N LEU A 14 -20.99 5.88 1.91
CA LEU A 14 -19.86 6.75 2.24
C LEU A 14 -18.63 5.95 2.70
N ARG A 15 -18.82 4.96 3.58
CA ARG A 15 -17.74 4.11 4.06
C ARG A 15 -17.14 3.25 2.94
N ASP A 16 -17.96 2.71 2.05
CA ASP A 16 -17.48 1.94 0.89
C ASP A 16 -16.73 2.85 -0.10
N TYR A 17 -17.23 4.06 -0.37
CA TYR A 17 -16.53 5.06 -1.18
C TYR A 17 -15.15 5.39 -0.60
N THR A 18 -15.07 5.74 0.70
CA THR A 18 -13.80 6.02 1.37
C THR A 18 -12.85 4.82 1.32
N SER A 19 -13.36 3.60 1.51
CA SER A 19 -12.54 2.38 1.45
C SER A 19 -11.96 2.16 0.05
N ARG A 20 -12.75 2.42 -1.00
CA ARG A 20 -12.28 2.32 -2.39
C ARG A 20 -11.23 3.37 -2.73
N GLU A 21 -11.39 4.60 -2.26
CA GLU A 21 -10.38 5.65 -2.48
C GLU A 21 -9.06 5.30 -1.79
N ILE A 22 -9.08 4.79 -0.54
CA ILE A 22 -7.88 4.31 0.15
C ILE A 22 -7.20 3.18 -0.63
N LEU A 23 -7.98 2.24 -1.19
CA LEU A 23 -7.44 1.15 -2.00
C LEU A 23 -6.80 1.65 -3.31
N LYS A 24 -7.38 2.68 -3.95
CA LYS A 24 -6.81 3.33 -5.14
C LYS A 24 -5.52 4.09 -4.82
N ASP A 25 -5.46 4.79 -3.69
CA ASP A 25 -4.27 5.50 -3.24
C ASP A 25 -3.12 4.52 -2.96
N PHE A 26 -3.46 3.37 -2.37
CA PHE A 26 -2.50 2.30 -2.14
C PHE A 26 -1.98 1.71 -3.45
N HIS A 27 -2.86 1.41 -4.40
CA HIS A 27 -2.46 0.97 -5.74
C HIS A 27 -1.53 1.99 -6.43
N SER A 28 -1.87 3.27 -6.36
CA SER A 28 -1.07 4.36 -6.94
C SER A 28 0.32 4.42 -6.30
N SER A 29 0.42 4.18 -4.99
CA SER A 29 1.70 4.11 -4.28
C SER A 29 2.56 2.93 -4.74
N LEU A 30 1.95 1.75 -4.97
CA LEU A 30 2.66 0.60 -5.54
C LEU A 30 3.16 0.87 -6.96
N MET A 31 2.36 1.58 -7.78
CA MET A 31 2.76 1.97 -9.13
C MET A 31 3.92 2.97 -9.12
N LEU A 32 3.95 3.91 -8.16
CA LEU A 32 5.08 4.81 -7.97
C LEU A 32 6.35 4.06 -7.59
N ILE A 33 6.26 3.07 -6.68
CA ILE A 33 7.41 2.21 -6.33
C ILE A 33 7.92 1.50 -7.59
N LYS A 34 7.02 0.90 -8.38
CA LYS A 34 7.38 0.22 -9.63
C LYS A 34 8.12 1.17 -10.58
N GLU A 35 7.60 2.37 -10.78
CA GLU A 35 8.19 3.37 -11.66
C GLU A 35 9.57 3.81 -11.17
N GLN A 36 9.72 4.13 -9.87
CA GLN A 36 11.01 4.51 -9.29
C GLN A 36 12.02 3.36 -9.38
N SER A 37 11.62 2.13 -9.07
CA SER A 37 12.47 0.94 -9.23
C SER A 37 12.91 0.75 -10.69
N HIS A 38 12.01 0.98 -11.65
CA HIS A 38 12.35 0.89 -13.06
C HIS A 38 13.36 1.97 -13.47
N GLN A 39 13.13 3.22 -13.08
CA GLN A 39 14.06 4.33 -13.34
C GLN A 39 15.45 4.05 -12.77
N LEU A 40 15.55 3.54 -11.55
CA LEU A 40 16.81 3.12 -10.93
C LEU A 40 17.48 1.99 -11.73
N SER A 41 16.71 0.98 -12.15
CA SER A 41 17.25 -0.15 -12.91
C SER A 41 17.83 0.23 -14.27
N CYS A 42 17.33 1.32 -14.85
CA CYS A 42 17.80 1.85 -16.14
C CYS A 42 18.85 2.96 -15.99
N SER A 43 19.17 3.38 -14.76
CA SER A 43 20.14 4.44 -14.53
C SER A 43 21.57 3.93 -14.55
N PHE A 44 22.45 4.64 -15.23
CA PHE A 44 23.90 4.37 -15.20
C PHE A 44 24.55 4.79 -13.86
N ALA A 45 23.94 5.74 -13.15
CA ALA A 45 24.40 6.22 -11.86
C ALA A 45 23.22 6.37 -10.90
N ILE A 46 23.29 5.70 -9.75
CA ILE A 46 22.30 5.81 -8.68
C ILE A 46 22.89 6.72 -7.60
N THR A 47 22.20 7.81 -7.29
CA THR A 47 22.64 8.74 -6.24
C THR A 47 21.96 8.43 -4.91
N ALA A 48 22.52 8.93 -3.81
CA ALA A 48 21.89 8.84 -2.50
C ALA A 48 20.47 9.44 -2.49
N THR A 49 20.23 10.48 -3.28
CA THR A 49 18.91 11.11 -3.42
C THR A 49 17.91 10.16 -4.08
N ASP A 50 18.32 9.36 -5.06
CA ASP A 50 17.42 8.41 -5.73
C ASP A 50 17.07 7.25 -4.80
N ILE A 51 18.03 6.81 -3.99
CA ILE A 51 17.81 5.84 -2.90
C ILE A 51 16.81 6.41 -1.88
N GLN A 52 16.97 7.67 -1.45
CA GLN A 52 16.02 8.31 -0.53
C GLN A 52 14.61 8.40 -1.10
N LYS A 53 14.46 8.74 -2.39
CA LYS A 53 13.14 8.81 -3.05
C LYS A 53 12.43 7.47 -3.03
N ILE A 54 13.11 6.40 -3.42
CA ILE A 54 12.48 5.07 -3.42
C ILE A 54 12.10 4.65 -2.00
N PHE A 55 12.95 4.89 -0.99
CA PHE A 55 12.58 4.63 0.41
C PHE A 55 11.35 5.41 0.86
N GLN A 56 11.20 6.68 0.46
CA GLN A 56 10.01 7.47 0.78
C GLN A 56 8.74 6.88 0.13
N CYS A 57 8.84 6.37 -1.11
CA CYS A 57 7.72 5.68 -1.76
C CYS A 57 7.31 4.42 -0.98
N PHE A 58 8.28 3.64 -0.53
CA PHE A 58 8.03 2.46 0.31
C PHE A 58 7.40 2.80 1.65
N GLU A 59 7.91 3.84 2.34
CA GLU A 59 7.34 4.27 3.61
C GLU A 59 5.89 4.74 3.45
N ALA A 60 5.58 5.48 2.38
CA ALA A 60 4.23 5.91 2.07
C ALA A 60 3.29 4.71 1.82
N ALA A 61 3.73 3.73 1.01
CA ALA A 61 2.98 2.51 0.76
C ALA A 61 2.77 1.70 2.05
N ARG A 62 3.78 1.60 2.92
CA ARG A 62 3.67 0.92 4.22
C ARG A 62 2.68 1.59 5.16
N ARG A 63 2.61 2.92 5.17
CA ARG A 63 1.59 3.64 5.96
C ARG A 63 0.18 3.33 5.43
N LEU A 64 -0.02 3.32 4.11
CA LEU A 64 -1.30 3.01 3.49
C LEU A 64 -1.70 1.54 3.66
N SER A 65 -0.74 0.60 3.65
CA SER A 65 -1.03 -0.83 3.82
C SER A 65 -1.67 -1.14 5.16
N THR A 66 -1.26 -0.45 6.23
CA THR A 66 -1.89 -0.59 7.55
C THR A 66 -3.37 -0.19 7.53
N GLN A 67 -3.73 0.87 6.81
CA GLN A 67 -5.13 1.27 6.62
C GLN A 67 -5.88 0.25 5.76
N VAL A 68 -5.31 -0.14 4.63
CA VAL A 68 -5.89 -1.13 3.69
C VAL A 68 -6.15 -2.48 4.36
N ALA A 69 -5.27 -2.92 5.26
CA ALA A 69 -5.43 -4.18 5.99
C ALA A 69 -6.69 -4.19 6.88
N THR A 70 -7.12 -3.02 7.37
CA THR A 70 -8.33 -2.88 8.20
C THR A 70 -9.62 -2.75 7.39
N LEU A 71 -9.53 -2.57 6.07
CA LEU A 71 -10.71 -2.45 5.21
C LEU A 71 -11.41 -3.80 5.04
N SER A 72 -12.72 -3.76 4.84
CA SER A 72 -13.53 -4.92 4.46
C SER A 72 -14.49 -4.49 3.36
N PHE A 73 -14.45 -5.19 2.23
CA PHE A 73 -15.32 -4.98 1.10
C PHE A 73 -16.37 -6.08 1.01
N GLU A 74 -17.61 -5.73 0.67
CA GLU A 74 -18.67 -6.71 0.40
C GLU A 74 -18.44 -7.43 -0.93
N ASN A 75 -17.77 -6.77 -1.89
CA ASN A 75 -17.44 -7.32 -3.19
C ASN A 75 -16.21 -8.25 -3.11
N PRO A 76 -16.32 -9.54 -3.47
CA PRO A 76 -15.20 -10.48 -3.44
C PRO A 76 -14.04 -10.08 -4.36
N GLU A 77 -14.30 -9.42 -5.48
CA GLU A 77 -13.24 -8.95 -6.38
C GLU A 77 -12.39 -7.86 -5.71
N SER A 78 -13.01 -6.96 -4.96
CA SER A 78 -12.31 -5.89 -4.23
C SER A 78 -11.49 -6.45 -3.06
N GLU A 79 -11.98 -7.49 -2.37
CA GLU A 79 -11.18 -8.21 -1.36
C GLU A 79 -9.99 -8.94 -1.98
N ASN A 80 -10.17 -9.53 -3.17
CA ASN A 80 -9.06 -10.17 -3.88
C ASN A 80 -7.99 -9.14 -4.29
N LEU A 81 -8.39 -8.01 -4.88
CA LEU A 81 -7.49 -6.91 -5.24
C LEU A 81 -6.74 -6.37 -4.01
N LYS A 82 -7.44 -6.16 -2.90
CA LYS A 82 -6.82 -5.78 -1.62
C LYS A 82 -5.72 -6.76 -1.22
N ARG A 83 -6.00 -8.06 -1.28
CA ARG A 83 -5.02 -9.11 -0.94
C ARG A 83 -3.83 -9.10 -1.89
N GLU A 84 -4.07 -8.98 -3.20
CA GLU A 84 -3.02 -8.90 -4.21
C GLU A 84 -2.09 -7.71 -3.97
N TYR A 85 -2.64 -6.52 -3.70
CA TYR A 85 -1.84 -5.32 -3.44
C TYR A 85 -1.02 -5.44 -2.15
N LEU A 86 -1.60 -6.00 -1.08
CA LEU A 86 -0.86 -6.25 0.17
C LEU A 86 0.28 -7.26 -0.06
N ASN A 87 0.02 -8.33 -0.82
CA ASN A 87 1.04 -9.30 -1.18
C ASN A 87 2.16 -8.69 -2.04
N CYS A 88 1.81 -7.81 -3.00
CA CYS A 88 2.80 -7.09 -3.78
C CYS A 88 3.73 -6.25 -2.91
N LEU A 89 3.18 -5.50 -1.94
CA LEU A 89 4.02 -4.75 -1.01
C LEU A 89 4.94 -5.67 -0.21
N ALA A 90 4.42 -6.78 0.34
CA ALA A 90 5.22 -7.71 1.12
C ALA A 90 6.40 -8.30 0.32
N ILE A 91 6.19 -8.63 -0.97
CA ILE A 91 7.26 -9.10 -1.86
C ILE A 91 8.30 -8.00 -2.10
N LEU A 92 7.83 -6.77 -2.34
CA LEU A 92 8.72 -5.62 -2.58
C LEU A 92 9.55 -5.28 -1.32
N GLU A 93 8.94 -5.35 -0.13
CA GLU A 93 9.62 -5.17 1.16
C GLU A 93 10.64 -6.28 1.43
N ALA A 94 10.33 -7.53 1.09
CA ALA A 94 11.30 -8.62 1.20
C ALA A 94 12.55 -8.40 0.33
N GLY A 95 12.39 -7.78 -0.84
CA GLY A 95 13.52 -7.38 -1.71
C GLY A 95 14.31 -6.18 -1.19
N LEU A 96 13.77 -5.41 -0.25
CA LEU A 96 14.43 -4.27 0.40
C LEU A 96 15.11 -4.63 1.72
N CYS A 97 14.71 -5.73 2.37
CA CYS A 97 15.34 -6.19 3.60
C CYS A 97 16.81 -6.50 3.31
N PHE A 98 17.68 -5.54 3.61
CA PHE A 98 19.08 -5.82 3.89
C PHE A 98 19.08 -6.82 5.05
N GLU A 99 19.79 -7.92 4.90
CA GLU A 99 20.17 -8.70 6.08
C GLU A 99 20.78 -7.70 7.07
N GLU A 100 20.11 -7.52 8.21
CA GLU A 100 20.77 -7.02 9.40
C GLU A 100 21.87 -8.05 9.65
N GLU A 101 23.13 -7.72 9.30
CA GLU A 101 24.27 -8.52 9.74
C GLU A 101 24.08 -8.72 11.24
N PRO A 102 23.93 -9.96 11.74
CA PRO A 102 23.85 -10.19 13.16
C PRO A 102 25.19 -9.75 13.75
N GLY A 103 25.18 -8.55 14.34
CA GLY A 103 26.34 -7.96 14.98
C GLY A 103 26.94 -8.91 16.00
N SER A 104 28.24 -9.14 15.80
CA SER A 104 29.24 -9.43 16.84
C SER A 104 29.13 -10.78 17.55
N LEU A 105 29.96 -11.73 17.09
CA LEU A 105 30.54 -12.74 17.97
C LEU A 105 31.12 -12.04 19.22
N PRO A 106 30.73 -12.42 20.45
CA PRO A 106 31.44 -11.98 21.64
C PRO A 106 32.84 -12.61 21.66
N ASP A 107 33.84 -11.82 22.04
CA ASP A 107 35.24 -12.24 22.29
C ASP A 107 35.34 -13.47 23.23
#